data_AF-A0A924P7R5-F1
#
_entry.id   AF-A0A924P7R5-F1
#
_cell.length_a   1.000
_cell.length_b   1.000
_cell.length_c   1.000
_cell.angle_alpha   90.00
_cell.angle_beta   90.00
_cell.angle_gamma   90.00
#
_symmetry.space_group_name_H-M   'P 1'
#
loop_
_entity.id
_entity.type
_entity.pdbx_description
1 polymer ?
#
loop_
_entity_poly.entity_id
_entity_poly.type
_entity_poly.pdbx_seq_one_letter_code
_entity_poly.pdbx_strand_id
1 'polypeptide(L)'
;MANFKDVLPSQQGWIHELARAEIHPDAERLLQLGRNFDPQQLVEESTIDFLMELREHFNDFARIFNAYSENSARFQEVKVYSVAQTAADFMVFRNQVKLVITNSAHGVIQLSFAQHTRGNLASDALEGRQGNQDLLAQVGPFRDIYWTYQGEKVRPEQVAKFYFSEFTRATREARASKGNNQLLLDQIKALLQEKGLDL
;
A
#
# COMPACT_ATOMS: atom_id res chain seq x y z
N MET A 1 38.18 29.07 -2.69
CA MET A 1 38.18 27.60 -2.83
C MET A 1 36.76 27.12 -2.58
N ALA A 2 36.04 26.77 -3.64
CA ALA A 2 34.66 26.32 -3.53
C ALA A 2 34.67 24.84 -3.09
N ASN A 3 34.14 24.58 -1.89
CA ASN A 3 33.92 23.21 -1.41
C ASN A 3 32.83 22.57 -2.25
N PHE A 4 33.23 21.80 -3.27
CA PHE A 4 32.34 20.89 -3.97
C PHE A 4 31.99 19.78 -2.97
N LYS A 5 30.80 19.87 -2.37
CA LYS A 5 30.22 18.73 -1.68
C LYS A 5 29.95 17.68 -2.75
N ASP A 6 30.51 16.49 -2.58
CA ASP A 6 30.17 15.31 -3.38
C ASP A 6 28.68 15.02 -3.20
N VAL A 7 27.89 15.60 -4.10
CA VAL A 7 26.49 15.26 -4.29
C VAL A 7 26.50 13.97 -5.12
N LEU A 8 25.80 12.95 -4.64
CA LEU A 8 25.71 11.63 -5.25
C LEU A 8 25.43 11.74 -6.77
N PRO A 9 26.07 10.91 -7.63
CA PRO A 9 25.96 10.98 -9.09
C PRO A 9 24.52 11.00 -9.63
N SER A 10 23.55 10.45 -8.89
CA SER A 10 22.14 10.41 -9.28
C SER A 10 21.45 11.78 -9.31
N GLN A 11 21.89 12.77 -8.52
CA GLN A 11 21.24 14.10 -8.50
C GLN A 11 21.77 15.04 -9.61
N GLN A 12 22.92 14.74 -10.19
CA GLN A 12 23.56 15.53 -11.26
C GLN A 12 23.51 14.85 -12.64
N GLY A 13 22.87 13.67 -12.76
CA GLY A 13 22.78 12.95 -14.04
C GLY A 13 22.22 13.81 -15.18
N TRP A 14 21.23 14.66 -14.89
CA TRP A 14 20.61 15.56 -15.87
C TRP A 14 21.59 16.60 -16.43
N ILE A 15 22.52 17.14 -15.61
CA ILE A 15 23.48 18.14 -16.08
C ILE A 15 24.56 17.48 -16.95
N HIS A 16 24.88 16.20 -16.69
CA HIS A 16 25.78 15.42 -17.54
C HIS A 16 25.14 15.08 -18.89
N GLU A 17 23.84 14.74 -18.92
CA GLU A 17 23.10 14.55 -20.17
C GLU A 17 23.00 15.86 -20.96
N LEU A 18 22.70 16.97 -20.29
CA LEU A 18 22.66 18.29 -20.91
C LEU A 18 24.02 18.70 -21.49
N ALA A 19 25.10 18.53 -20.72
CA ALA A 19 26.46 18.82 -21.19
C ALA A 19 26.86 17.94 -22.38
N ARG A 20 26.44 16.67 -22.40
CA ARG A 20 26.68 15.76 -23.53
C ARG A 20 25.89 16.20 -24.78
N ALA A 21 24.66 16.67 -24.60
CA ALA A 21 23.83 17.19 -25.69
C ALA A 21 24.43 18.45 -26.33
N GLU A 22 24.99 19.37 -25.53
CA GLU A 22 25.70 20.55 -26.07
C GLU A 22 26.94 20.18 -26.91
N ILE A 23 27.67 19.13 -26.55
CA ILE A 23 28.88 18.71 -27.27
C ILE A 23 28.54 18.03 -28.61
N HIS A 24 27.38 17.37 -28.70
CA HIS A 24 26.97 16.61 -29.88
C HIS A 24 25.53 16.94 -30.35
N PRO A 25 25.28 18.17 -30.84
CA PRO A 25 23.94 18.63 -31.20
C PRO A 25 23.33 17.84 -32.38
N ASP A 26 24.16 17.38 -33.32
CA ASP A 26 23.69 16.65 -34.51
C ASP A 26 23.29 15.21 -34.18
N ALA A 27 23.92 14.61 -33.16
CA ALA A 27 23.55 13.29 -32.66
C ALA A 27 22.20 13.33 -31.93
N GLU A 28 21.92 14.40 -31.18
CA GLU A 28 20.63 14.63 -30.54
C GLU A 28 19.52 14.89 -31.57
N ARG A 29 19.83 15.60 -32.65
CA ARG A 29 18.89 15.87 -33.76
C ARG A 29 18.54 14.61 -34.56
N LEU A 30 19.49 13.68 -34.71
CA LEU A 30 19.27 12.35 -35.30
C LEU A 30 18.61 11.38 -34.31
N LEU A 31 18.87 11.54 -33.02
CA LEU A 31 18.20 10.86 -31.92
C LEU A 31 16.94 11.61 -31.45
N GLN A 32 16.28 12.35 -32.35
CA GLN A 32 14.86 12.71 -32.22
C GLN A 32 13.95 11.45 -32.24
N LEU A 33 14.32 10.41 -31.48
CA LEU A 33 13.38 9.67 -30.65
C LEU A 33 12.66 10.72 -29.81
N GLY A 34 11.60 11.25 -30.40
CA GLY A 34 10.58 11.96 -29.66
C GLY A 34 10.25 11.14 -28.43
N ARG A 35 10.72 11.61 -27.28
CA ARG A 35 9.80 11.79 -26.16
C ARG A 35 8.69 12.68 -26.69
N ASN A 36 7.76 12.09 -27.44
CA ASN A 36 6.36 12.42 -27.30
C ASN A 36 6.14 12.22 -25.79
N PHE A 37 6.31 13.30 -25.05
CA PHE A 37 6.32 13.27 -23.60
C PHE A 37 4.90 12.95 -23.20
N ASP A 38 4.61 11.67 -23.03
CA ASP A 38 3.30 11.22 -22.63
C ASP A 38 3.20 11.46 -21.12
N PRO A 39 2.38 12.42 -20.67
CA PRO A 39 2.16 12.63 -19.24
C PRO A 39 1.66 11.35 -18.56
N GLN A 40 1.00 10.45 -19.30
CA GLN A 40 0.55 9.16 -18.78
C GLN A 40 1.73 8.26 -18.43
N GLN A 41 2.76 8.19 -19.28
CA GLN A 41 3.96 7.38 -18.99
C GLN A 41 4.68 7.91 -17.75
N LEU A 42 4.82 9.24 -17.62
CA LEU A 42 5.44 9.85 -16.45
C LEU A 42 4.66 9.51 -15.16
N VAL A 43 3.32 9.59 -15.21
CA VAL A 43 2.45 9.25 -14.10
C VAL A 43 2.56 7.76 -13.76
N GLU A 44 2.67 6.90 -14.76
CA GLU A 44 2.84 5.46 -14.57
C GLU A 44 4.17 5.11 -13.89
N GLU A 45 5.28 5.66 -14.37
CA GLU A 45 6.61 5.49 -13.76
C GLU A 45 6.58 5.95 -12.29
N SER A 46 6.02 7.14 -12.02
CA SER A 46 5.86 7.65 -10.64
C SER A 46 4.93 6.78 -9.79
N THR A 47 3.90 6.17 -10.37
CA THR A 47 3.00 5.25 -9.66
C THR A 47 3.71 3.98 -9.24
N ILE A 48 4.54 3.42 -10.13
CA ILE A 48 5.35 2.24 -9.83
C ILE A 48 6.35 2.56 -8.72
N ASP A 49 7.07 3.68 -8.83
CA ASP A 49 8.05 4.11 -7.82
C ASP A 49 7.39 4.32 -6.45
N PHE A 50 6.24 4.99 -6.41
CA PHE A 50 5.49 5.23 -5.18
C PHE A 50 5.04 3.91 -4.53
N LEU A 51 4.53 2.96 -5.32
CA LEU A 51 4.10 1.65 -4.83
C LEU A 51 5.28 0.81 -4.33
N MET A 52 6.42 0.85 -5.01
CA MET A 52 7.64 0.17 -4.58
C MET A 52 8.13 0.73 -3.24
N GLU A 53 8.25 2.05 -3.10
CA GLU A 53 8.66 2.68 -1.84
C GLU A 53 7.66 2.38 -0.71
N LEU A 54 6.36 2.43 -1.01
CA LEU A 54 5.32 2.08 -0.06
C LEU A 54 5.48 0.62 0.41
N ARG A 55 5.70 -0.33 -0.51
CA ARG A 55 5.91 -1.74 -0.19
C ARG A 55 7.14 -1.96 0.69
N GLU A 56 8.26 -1.29 0.41
CA GLU A 56 9.46 -1.39 1.23
C GLU A 56 9.21 -0.90 2.66
N HIS A 57 8.50 0.22 2.84
CA HIS A 57 8.07 0.66 4.18
C HIS A 57 7.18 -0.38 4.89
N PHE A 58 6.24 -1.01 4.18
CA PHE A 58 5.42 -2.07 4.75
C PHE A 58 6.23 -3.31 5.16
N ASN A 59 7.22 -3.70 4.36
CA ASN A 59 8.14 -4.79 4.71
C ASN A 59 8.94 -4.47 5.97
N ASP A 60 9.50 -3.27 6.06
CA ASP A 60 10.26 -2.81 7.22
C ASP A 60 9.40 -2.79 8.48
N PHE A 61 8.19 -2.21 8.40
CA PHE A 61 7.26 -2.17 9.53
C PHE A 61 6.80 -3.57 9.94
N ALA A 62 6.50 -4.46 8.98
CA ALA A 62 6.14 -5.85 9.28
C ALA A 62 7.28 -6.59 9.99
N ARG A 63 8.52 -6.42 9.51
CA ARG A 63 9.71 -7.03 10.13
C ARG A 63 9.89 -6.56 11.57
N ILE A 64 9.85 -5.25 11.81
CA ILE A 64 9.99 -4.67 13.15
C ILE A 64 8.84 -5.14 14.05
N PHE A 65 7.60 -5.06 13.57
CA PHE A 65 6.41 -5.45 14.33
C PHE A 65 6.42 -6.94 14.71
N ASN A 66 6.80 -7.82 13.78
CA ASN A 66 6.89 -9.25 14.03
C ASN A 66 8.01 -9.61 15.02
N ALA A 67 9.13 -8.86 15.02
CA ALA A 67 10.21 -9.07 15.99
C ALA A 67 9.74 -8.90 17.44
N TYR A 68 8.80 -8.00 17.72
CA TYR A 68 8.23 -7.85 19.07
C TYR A 68 7.27 -8.99 19.48
N SER A 69 7.02 -9.98 18.61
CA SER A 69 6.09 -11.09 18.85
C SER A 69 6.77 -12.39 19.36
N GLU A 70 8.04 -12.31 19.81
CA GLU A 70 8.98 -13.40 20.16
C GLU A 70 8.49 -14.61 20.99
N ASN A 71 7.27 -14.62 21.52
CA ASN A 71 6.66 -15.82 22.11
C ASN A 71 5.67 -16.47 21.14
N SER A 72 6.22 -17.12 20.10
CA SER A 72 5.69 -17.80 18.88
C SER A 72 4.34 -18.53 18.87
N ALA A 73 3.42 -18.29 19.81
CA ALA A 73 2.09 -18.91 19.86
C ALA A 73 0.92 -17.93 20.10
N ARG A 74 1.13 -16.62 20.28
CA ARG A 74 0.03 -15.70 20.66
C ARG A 74 -0.40 -14.66 19.63
N PHE A 75 0.40 -14.38 18.60
CA PHE A 75 0.06 -13.39 17.57
C PHE A 75 0.44 -13.91 16.19
N GLN A 76 -0.51 -13.94 15.25
CA GLN A 76 -0.19 -14.26 13.86
C GLN A 76 0.68 -13.13 13.30
N GLU A 77 1.73 -13.52 12.58
CA GLU A 77 2.66 -12.62 11.91
C GLU A 77 1.96 -11.81 10.81
N VAL A 78 2.43 -10.57 10.61
CA VAL A 78 2.09 -9.77 9.44
C VAL A 78 2.90 -10.29 8.26
N LYS A 79 2.23 -10.62 7.15
CA LYS A 79 2.87 -11.07 5.91
C LYS A 79 2.58 -10.08 4.79
N VAL A 80 3.61 -9.70 4.04
CA VAL A 80 3.50 -8.84 2.86
C VAL A 80 3.75 -9.71 1.63
N TYR A 81 2.86 -9.66 0.65
CA TYR A 81 2.92 -10.45 -0.57
C TYR A 81 2.87 -9.53 -1.79
N SER A 82 3.74 -9.75 -2.76
CA SER A 82 3.59 -9.18 -4.10
C SER A 82 2.44 -9.85 -4.84
N VAL A 83 1.67 -9.07 -5.63
CA VAL A 83 0.65 -9.63 -6.52
C VAL A 83 1.33 -10.00 -7.85
N ALA A 84 1.19 -11.26 -8.25
CA ALA A 84 1.75 -11.73 -9.51
C ALA A 84 1.12 -11.00 -10.70
N GLN A 85 1.91 -10.82 -11.78
CA GLN A 85 1.47 -10.18 -13.03
C GLN A 85 1.12 -8.69 -12.91
N THR A 86 1.55 -8.02 -11.83
CA THR A 86 1.45 -6.57 -11.65
C THR A 86 2.84 -5.98 -11.49
N ALA A 87 3.01 -4.70 -11.83
CA ALA A 87 4.31 -4.04 -11.73
C ALA A 87 4.76 -3.85 -10.27
N ALA A 88 3.84 -3.43 -9.40
CA ALA A 88 4.18 -3.06 -8.03
C ALA A 88 3.07 -3.34 -6.99
N ASP A 89 1.96 -3.97 -7.37
CA ASP A 89 0.86 -4.21 -6.42
C ASP A 89 1.27 -5.21 -5.34
N PHE A 90 0.74 -5.01 -4.14
CA PHE A 90 1.04 -5.87 -3.01
C PHE A 90 -0.14 -5.93 -2.03
N MET A 91 -0.15 -6.96 -1.22
CA MET A 91 -1.14 -7.15 -0.17
C MET A 91 -0.46 -7.46 1.16
N VAL A 92 -1.11 -7.04 2.24
CA VAL A 92 -0.69 -7.29 3.62
C VAL A 92 -1.74 -8.16 4.28
N PHE A 93 -1.32 -9.24 4.93
CA PHE A 93 -2.20 -10.24 5.49
C PHE A 93 -1.87 -10.58 6.93
N ARG A 94 -2.92 -10.66 7.76
CA ARG A 94 -2.85 -11.08 9.17
C ARG A 94 -4.26 -11.42 9.66
N ASN A 95 -4.44 -12.49 10.44
CA ASN A 95 -5.72 -12.79 11.13
C ASN A 95 -6.97 -12.81 10.21
N GLN A 96 -6.85 -13.27 8.95
CA GLN A 96 -7.94 -13.27 7.95
C GLN A 96 -8.40 -11.88 7.48
N VAL A 97 -7.65 -10.83 7.82
CA VAL A 97 -7.79 -9.49 7.25
C VAL A 97 -6.69 -9.32 6.20
N LYS A 98 -7.09 -8.83 5.03
CA LYS A 98 -6.22 -8.45 3.92
C LYS A 98 -6.33 -6.94 3.75
N LEU A 99 -5.20 -6.26 3.62
CA LEU A 99 -5.12 -4.93 3.04
C LEU A 99 -4.50 -5.09 1.66
N VAL A 100 -5.22 -4.67 0.62
CA VAL A 100 -4.77 -4.77 -0.77
C VAL A 100 -4.48 -3.37 -1.28
N ILE A 101 -3.28 -3.18 -1.82
CA ILE A 101 -2.84 -1.94 -2.45
C ILE A 101 -2.58 -2.24 -3.91
N THR A 102 -3.35 -1.61 -4.79
CA THR A 102 -3.31 -1.86 -6.24
C THR A 102 -3.29 -0.56 -7.03
N ASN A 103 -2.57 -0.55 -8.15
CA ASN A 103 -2.72 0.45 -9.19
C ASN A 103 -4.03 0.19 -9.97
N SER A 104 -5.08 0.99 -9.72
CA SER A 104 -6.40 0.75 -10.35
C SER A 104 -6.52 1.42 -11.73
N ALA A 105 -5.85 2.55 -11.92
CA ALA A 105 -5.79 3.30 -13.17
C ALA A 105 -4.54 4.20 -13.15
N HIS A 106 -4.15 4.76 -14.31
CA HIS A 106 -3.02 5.68 -14.39
C HIS A 106 -3.15 6.82 -13.37
N GLY A 107 -2.22 6.85 -12.40
CA GLY A 107 -2.21 7.87 -11.34
C GLY A 107 -3.24 7.65 -10.23
N VAL A 108 -3.80 6.45 -10.10
CA VAL A 108 -4.74 6.09 -9.03
C VAL A 108 -4.25 4.84 -8.32
N ILE A 109 -3.88 5.00 -7.06
CA ILE A 109 -3.56 3.88 -6.17
C ILE A 109 -4.74 3.67 -5.23
N GLN A 110 -5.31 2.49 -5.29
CA GLN A 110 -6.44 2.11 -4.46
C GLN A 110 -5.98 1.25 -3.29
N LEU A 111 -6.46 1.59 -2.09
CA LEU A 111 -6.24 0.86 -0.85
C LEU A 111 -7.58 0.32 -0.34
N SER A 112 -7.65 -0.99 -0.12
CA SER A 112 -8.89 -1.65 0.29
C SER A 112 -8.66 -2.71 1.36
N PHE A 113 -9.54 -2.73 2.36
CA PHE A 113 -9.57 -3.79 3.36
C PHE A 113 -10.54 -4.88 2.90
N ALA A 114 -10.06 -6.12 2.85
CA ALA A 114 -10.88 -7.29 2.60
C ALA A 114 -10.85 -8.23 3.82
N GLN A 115 -12.01 -8.45 4.43
CA GLN A 115 -12.20 -9.41 5.51
C GLN A 115 -13.02 -10.59 5.01
N HIS A 116 -12.50 -11.82 5.11
CA HIS A 116 -13.29 -13.01 4.80
C HIS A 116 -14.35 -13.26 5.89
N THR A 117 -15.53 -12.69 5.75
CA THR A 117 -16.74 -13.14 6.46
C THR A 117 -17.44 -14.18 5.60
N ARG A 118 -17.37 -15.45 6.01
CA ARG A 118 -18.27 -16.49 5.46
C ARG A 118 -19.69 -16.19 5.96
N GLY A 119 -20.50 -15.52 5.16
CA GLY A 119 -21.91 -15.26 5.49
C GLY A 119 -22.49 -14.12 4.67
N ASN A 120 -23.51 -14.44 3.87
CA ASN A 120 -24.16 -13.59 2.88
C ASN A 120 -25.06 -12.46 3.46
N LEU A 121 -24.75 -11.93 4.66
CA LEU A 121 -25.68 -11.07 5.42
C LEU A 121 -25.00 -9.96 6.25
N ALA A 122 -23.87 -9.41 5.81
CA ALA A 122 -23.26 -8.25 6.49
C ALA A 122 -22.58 -7.30 5.50
N SER A 123 -23.34 -6.78 4.55
CA SER A 123 -22.90 -5.64 3.72
C SER A 123 -23.22 -4.28 4.33
N ASP A 124 -23.92 -4.19 5.47
CA ASP A 124 -24.57 -2.93 5.88
C ASP A 124 -24.12 -2.36 7.25
N ALA A 125 -23.10 -2.95 7.90
CA ALA A 125 -22.66 -2.50 9.24
C ALA A 125 -21.23 -1.91 9.29
N LEU A 126 -20.50 -1.89 8.17
CA LEU A 126 -19.15 -1.31 8.04
C LEU A 126 -19.07 -0.19 7.00
N GLU A 127 -20.20 0.19 6.40
CA GLU A 127 -20.30 1.22 5.34
C GLU A 127 -19.88 2.63 5.80
N GLY A 128 -19.65 2.87 7.10
CA GLY A 128 -19.21 4.17 7.59
C GLY A 128 -17.71 4.45 7.47
N ARG A 129 -16.84 3.44 7.30
CA ARG A 129 -15.36 3.62 7.36
C ARG A 129 -14.53 2.73 6.44
N GLN A 130 -15.13 1.76 5.73
CA GLN A 130 -14.41 0.78 4.91
C GLN A 130 -14.74 0.90 3.40
N GLY A 131 -14.89 2.12 2.90
CA GLY A 131 -14.87 2.36 1.46
C GLY A 131 -13.47 2.17 0.89
N ASN A 132 -13.37 1.85 -0.40
CA ASN A 132 -12.12 1.92 -1.14
C ASN A 132 -11.54 3.34 -1.00
N GLN A 133 -10.25 3.42 -0.65
CA GLN A 133 -9.57 4.68 -0.43
C GLN A 133 -8.57 4.91 -1.55
N ASP A 134 -8.68 6.05 -2.23
CA ASP A 134 -7.88 6.33 -3.42
C ASP A 134 -6.85 7.41 -3.13
N LEU A 135 -5.62 7.16 -3.57
CA LEU A 135 -4.57 8.15 -3.71
C LEU A 135 -4.51 8.59 -5.17
N LEU A 136 -4.46 9.90 -5.39
CA LEU A 136 -4.48 10.49 -6.72
C LEU A 136 -3.15 11.19 -7.00
N ALA A 137 -2.52 10.81 -8.09
CA ALA A 137 -1.37 11.50 -8.65
C ALA A 137 -1.82 12.83 -9.26
N GLN A 138 -1.11 13.90 -8.94
CA GLN A 138 -1.31 15.21 -9.52
C GLN A 138 -0.01 15.69 -10.15
N VAL A 139 -0.10 16.19 -11.37
CA VAL A 139 1.03 16.78 -12.08
C VAL A 139 1.12 18.25 -11.67
N GLY A 140 2.17 18.57 -10.92
CA GLY A 140 2.52 19.91 -10.50
C GLY A 140 3.32 20.69 -11.53
N PRO A 141 3.72 21.93 -11.17
CA PRO A 141 4.62 22.72 -12.00
C PRO A 141 5.93 21.96 -12.22
N PHE A 142 6.61 22.25 -13.34
CA PHE A 142 7.88 21.62 -13.70
C PHE A 142 7.83 20.08 -13.83
N ARG A 143 6.64 19.51 -14.06
CA ARG A 143 6.42 18.06 -14.20
C ARG A 143 6.69 17.28 -12.91
N ASP A 144 6.64 17.96 -11.77
CA ASP A 144 6.74 17.33 -10.46
C ASP A 144 5.44 16.59 -10.14
N ILE A 145 5.49 15.26 -10.05
CA ILE A 145 4.33 14.46 -9.66
C ILE A 145 4.29 14.37 -8.15
N TYR A 146 3.15 14.72 -7.57
CA TYR A 146 2.90 14.52 -6.15
C TYR A 146 1.60 13.76 -5.95
N TRP A 147 1.56 13.03 -4.84
CA TRP A 147 0.41 12.21 -4.47
C TRP A 147 -0.47 12.94 -3.48
N THR A 148 -1.78 12.79 -3.65
CA THR A 148 -2.77 13.41 -2.77
C THR A 148 -3.75 12.39 -2.23
N TYR A 149 -4.15 12.59 -0.98
CA TYR A 149 -5.25 11.90 -0.33
C TYR A 149 -6.26 12.94 0.12
N GLN A 150 -7.50 12.85 -0.37
CA GLN A 150 -8.55 13.83 -0.06
C GLN A 150 -8.14 15.30 -0.36
N GLY A 151 -7.28 15.50 -1.38
CA GLY A 151 -6.77 16.81 -1.78
C GLY A 151 -5.49 17.26 -1.07
N GLU A 152 -5.04 16.55 -0.03
CA GLU A 152 -3.83 16.88 0.73
C GLU A 152 -2.62 16.08 0.25
N LYS A 153 -1.45 16.72 0.17
CA LYS A 153 -0.22 16.07 -0.28
C LYS A 153 0.25 15.01 0.71
N VAL A 154 0.63 13.84 0.21
CA VAL A 154 1.10 12.71 1.01
C VAL A 154 2.40 12.14 0.47
N ARG A 155 3.23 11.62 1.39
CA ARG A 155 4.45 10.86 1.07
C ARG A 155 4.22 9.37 1.33
N PRO A 156 4.91 8.46 0.63
CA PRO A 156 4.80 7.01 0.83
C PRO A 156 4.92 6.60 2.30
N GLU A 157 5.91 7.14 3.01
CA GLU A 157 6.14 6.86 4.44
C GLU A 157 4.91 7.21 5.32
N GLN A 158 4.25 8.34 5.04
CA GLN A 158 3.09 8.79 5.82
C GLN A 158 1.89 7.89 5.59
N VAL A 159 1.67 7.50 4.33
CA VAL A 159 0.64 6.55 3.92
C VAL A 159 0.90 5.20 4.59
N ALA A 160 2.12 4.66 4.48
CA ALA A 160 2.48 3.38 5.10
C ALA A 160 2.22 3.39 6.61
N LYS A 161 2.64 4.44 7.33
CA LYS A 161 2.41 4.56 8.78
C LYS A 161 0.92 4.54 9.13
N PHE A 162 0.12 5.34 8.43
CA PHE A 162 -1.31 5.43 8.65
C PHE A 162 -2.00 4.09 8.42
N TYR A 163 -1.85 3.51 7.23
CA TYR A 163 -2.54 2.26 6.88
C TYR A 163 -2.03 1.04 7.62
N PHE A 164 -0.73 0.98 7.96
CA PHE A 164 -0.21 -0.10 8.80
C PHE A 164 -0.79 -0.04 10.22
N SER A 165 -0.94 1.17 10.78
CA SER A 165 -1.57 1.34 12.10
C SER A 165 -3.04 0.91 12.09
N GLU A 166 -3.81 1.32 11.08
CA GLU A 166 -5.20 0.92 10.92
C GLU A 166 -5.33 -0.59 10.66
N PHE A 167 -4.42 -1.18 9.88
CA PHE A 167 -4.40 -2.62 9.65
C PHE A 167 -4.13 -3.42 10.92
N THR A 168 -3.14 -3.02 11.73
CA THR A 168 -2.87 -3.70 13.01
C THR A 168 -4.02 -3.57 14.00
N ARG A 169 -4.75 -2.45 13.97
CA ARG A 169 -5.97 -2.23 14.74
C ARG A 169 -7.12 -3.13 14.26
N ALA A 170 -7.44 -3.12 12.97
CA ALA A 170 -8.50 -3.94 12.38
C ALA A 170 -8.28 -5.43 12.64
N THR A 171 -7.02 -5.88 12.50
CA THR A 171 -6.64 -7.28 12.77
C THR A 171 -6.75 -7.69 14.24
N ARG A 172 -6.74 -6.73 15.18
CA ARG A 172 -6.99 -6.97 16.63
C ARG A 172 -8.48 -7.04 16.93
N GLU A 173 -9.28 -6.13 16.38
CA GLU A 173 -10.73 -6.09 16.56
C GLU A 173 -11.41 -7.35 15.99
N ALA A 174 -10.98 -7.80 14.80
CA ALA A 174 -11.47 -9.04 14.18
C ALA A 174 -11.23 -10.29 15.05
N ARG A 175 -10.14 -10.30 15.84
CA ARG A 175 -9.85 -11.39 16.79
C ARG A 175 -10.78 -11.35 17.99
N ALA A 176 -11.06 -10.17 18.55
CA ALA A 176 -11.95 -10.01 19.70
C ALA A 176 -13.38 -10.46 19.37
N SER A 177 -13.90 -10.09 18.19
CA SER A 177 -15.22 -10.51 17.71
C SER A 177 -15.37 -12.04 17.63
N LYS A 178 -14.36 -12.76 17.12
CA LYS A 178 -14.38 -14.24 17.06
C LYS A 178 -14.46 -14.90 18.44
N GLY A 179 -13.75 -14.36 19.44
CA GLY A 179 -13.79 -14.89 20.81
C GLY A 179 -15.19 -14.79 21.42
N ASN A 180 -15.86 -13.65 21.23
CA ASN A 180 -17.21 -13.43 21.73
C ASN A 180 -18.23 -14.32 21.03
N ASN A 181 -18.13 -14.48 19.71
CA ASN A 181 -19.06 -15.33 18.95
C ASN A 181 -18.92 -16.82 19.34
N GLN A 182 -17.72 -17.30 19.64
CA GLN A 182 -17.52 -18.67 20.12
C GLN A 182 -18.16 -18.91 21.49
N LEU A 183 -17.99 -17.96 22.43
CA LEU A 183 -18.63 -18.02 23.74
C LEU A 183 -20.16 -18.06 23.64
N LEU A 184 -20.74 -17.25 22.75
CA LEU A 184 -22.18 -17.25 22.50
C LEU A 184 -22.66 -18.59 21.92
N LEU A 185 -21.92 -19.17 20.98
CA LEU A 185 -22.25 -20.48 20.41
C LEU A 185 -22.18 -21.60 21.46
N ASP A 186 -21.18 -21.57 22.34
CA ASP A 186 -21.03 -22.55 23.40
C ASP A 186 -22.15 -22.42 24.45
N GLN A 187 -22.57 -21.19 24.77
CA GLN A 187 -23.75 -20.93 25.62
C GLN A 187 -25.05 -21.43 24.97
N ILE A 188 -25.25 -21.19 23.69
CA ILE A 188 -26.43 -21.67 22.96
C ILE A 188 -26.48 -23.21 22.94
N LYS A 189 -25.34 -23.86 22.69
CA LYS A 189 -25.24 -25.33 22.73
C LYS A 189 -25.55 -25.87 24.12
N ALA A 190 -25.01 -25.27 25.17
CA ALA A 190 -25.30 -25.68 26.55
C ALA A 190 -26.80 -25.58 26.88
N LEU A 191 -27.45 -24.48 26.48
CA LEU A 191 -28.89 -24.29 26.69
C LEU A 191 -29.77 -25.25 25.87
N LEU A 192 -29.36 -25.60 24.65
CA LEU A 192 -30.08 -26.57 23.83
C LEU A 192 -29.98 -27.98 24.43
N GLN A 193 -28.81 -28.34 24.93
CA GLN A 193 -28.55 -29.62 25.59
C GLN A 193 -29.34 -29.73 26.91
N GLU A 194 -29.47 -28.65 27.68
CA GLU A 194 -30.28 -28.59 28.90
C GLU A 194 -31.79 -28.72 28.62
N LYS A 195 -32.25 -28.30 27.44
CA LYS A 195 -33.67 -28.41 27.01
C LYS A 195 -34.02 -29.73 26.32
N GLY A 196 -33.10 -30.69 26.26
CA GLY A 196 -33.35 -32.03 25.70
C GLY A 196 -33.63 -32.03 24.20
N LEU A 197 -33.19 -31.00 23.48
CA LEU A 197 -33.24 -30.93 22.02
C LEU A 197 -31.85 -31.30 21.50
N ASP A 198 -31.69 -32.57 21.13
CA ASP A 198 -30.53 -33.01 20.36
C ASP A 198 -30.56 -32.37 18.96
N LEU A 199 -29.42 -31.81 18.55
CA LEU A 199 -29.17 -31.25 17.21
C LEU A 199 -28.84 -32.37 16.21
#